data_AF-A0A3M1XUX3-F1
#
_entry.id   AF-A0A3M1XUX3-F1
#
_cell.length_a   1.000
_cell.length_b   1.000
_cell.length_c   1.000
_cell.angle_alpha   90.00
_cell.angle_beta   90.00
_cell.angle_gamma   90.00
#
_symmetry.space_group_name_H-M   'P 1'
#
loop_
_entity.id
_entity.type
_entity.pdbx_description
1 polymer ?
#
loop_
_entity_poly.entity_id
_entity_poly.type
_entity_poly.pdbx_seq_one_letter_code
_entity_poly.pdbx_strand_id
1 'polypeptide(L)' 'MQKRLSILIAMLGLIAGSSGAFAQCSDLFFSEYIEGSGSNKALEIYNPLDVSVDLTDYVVYRFNGGATSASDS' A
#
# COMPACT_ATOMS: atom_id res chain seq x y z
N MET A 1 30.06 -41.81 -30.76
CA MET A 1 29.29 -41.18 -29.65
C MET A 1 30.05 -39.92 -29.27
N GLN A 2 29.57 -38.69 -29.37
CA GLN A 2 28.31 -38.09 -28.94
C GLN A 2 27.97 -36.88 -29.85
N LYS A 3 26.71 -36.74 -30.22
CA LYS A 3 26.17 -35.69 -31.10
C LYS A 3 26.09 -34.37 -30.33
N ARG A 4 26.64 -33.27 -30.86
CA ARG A 4 26.55 -31.93 -30.24
C ARG A 4 25.10 -31.43 -30.31
N LEU A 5 24.36 -31.62 -29.21
CA LEU A 5 23.01 -31.11 -29.02
C LEU A 5 23.09 -29.70 -28.44
N SER A 6 23.27 -28.70 -29.30
CA SER A 6 23.29 -27.28 -28.93
C SER A 6 21.97 -26.61 -29.30
N ILE A 7 20.84 -27.06 -28.74
CA ILE A 7 19.55 -26.36 -28.85
C ILE A 7 18.82 -26.51 -27.52
N LEU A 8 19.16 -25.67 -26.54
CA LEU A 8 18.39 -25.57 -25.29
C LEU A 8 18.51 -24.19 -24.61
N ILE A 9 18.78 -23.14 -25.39
CA ILE A 9 18.72 -21.75 -24.92
C ILE A 9 17.83 -20.97 -25.89
N ALA A 10 16.53 -21.25 -25.87
CA ALA A 10 15.52 -20.48 -26.61
C ALA A 10 14.24 -20.22 -25.77
N MET A 11 14.33 -20.40 -24.45
CA MET A 11 13.21 -20.19 -23.50
C MET A 11 13.69 -19.39 -22.28
N LEU A 12 14.49 -18.33 -22.49
CA LEU A 12 14.87 -17.37 -21.45
C LEU A 12 14.49 -15.93 -21.86
N GLY A 13 13.38 -15.78 -22.58
CA GLY A 13 13.05 -14.53 -23.28
C GLY A 13 11.62 -14.04 -23.11
N LEU A 14 10.95 -14.31 -21.99
CA LEU A 14 9.65 -13.71 -21.73
C LEU A 14 9.37 -13.45 -20.24
N ILE A 15 10.20 -12.61 -19.61
CA ILE A 15 9.82 -11.91 -18.38
C ILE A 15 10.34 -10.47 -18.43
N ALA A 16 10.02 -9.74 -19.49
CA ALA A 16 10.35 -8.32 -19.56
C ALA A 16 9.06 -7.52 -19.82
N GLY A 17 8.53 -6.90 -18.76
CA GLY A 17 7.87 -5.61 -18.94
C GLY A 17 6.39 -5.48 -18.60
N SER A 18 5.76 -6.37 -17.83
CA SER A 18 4.55 -5.95 -17.11
C SER A 18 4.95 -5.22 -15.83
N SER A 19 5.55 -4.04 -15.97
CA SER A 19 5.55 -3.05 -14.89
C SER A 19 4.11 -2.61 -14.71
N GLY A 20 3.35 -3.38 -13.93
CA GLY A 20 2.06 -2.93 -13.44
C GLY A 20 2.32 -1.62 -12.72
N ALA A 21 1.87 -0.51 -13.30
CA ALA A 21 1.74 0.73 -12.58
C ALA A 21 0.66 0.47 -11.53
N PHE A 22 1.06 -0.06 -10.37
CA PHE A 22 0.24 0.08 -9.18
C PHE A 22 -0.01 1.58 -9.06
N ALA A 23 -1.26 1.97 -8.87
CA ALA A 23 -1.60 3.35 -8.56
C ALA A 23 -0.86 3.69 -7.25
N GLN A 24 0.36 4.21 -7.38
CA GLN A 24 1.15 4.62 -6.25
C GLN A 24 0.47 5.87 -5.76
N CYS A 25 -0.27 5.73 -4.66
CA CYS A 25 -0.73 6.88 -3.91
C CYS A 25 0.51 7.72 -3.62
N SER A 26 0.49 8.97 -4.07
CA SER A 26 1.61 9.91 -3.93
C SER A 26 1.41 10.85 -2.75
N ASP A 27 0.52 10.49 -1.83
CA ASP A 27 0.16 11.28 -0.66
C ASP A 27 -0.09 10.34 0.52
N LEU A 28 -0.21 10.90 1.72
CA LEU A 28 -0.62 10.16 2.91
C LEU A 28 -1.99 9.52 2.68
N PHE A 29 -2.18 8.29 3.15
CA PHE A 29 -3.49 7.66 3.13
C PHE A 29 -3.66 6.70 4.32
N PHE A 30 -4.91 6.38 4.64
CA PHE A 30 -5.22 5.34 5.62
C PHE A 30 -5.01 3.97 4.98
N SER A 31 -3.96 3.27 5.36
CA SER A 31 -3.61 1.94 4.84
C SER A 31 -4.32 0.83 5.59
N GLU A 32 -4.66 1.02 6.86
CA GLU A 32 -5.31 0.02 7.69
C GLU A 32 -6.29 0.63 8.71
N TYR A 33 -7.36 -0.11 8.98
CA TYR A 33 -8.28 0.09 10.09
C TYR A 33 -8.42 -1.21 10.88
N ILE A 34 -8.02 -1.19 12.15
CA ILE A 34 -8.13 -2.34 13.05
C ILE A 34 -9.36 -2.17 13.93
N GLU A 35 -10.25 -3.16 13.85
CA GLU A 35 -11.43 -3.30 14.71
C GLU A 35 -11.18 -4.38 15.77
N GLY A 36 -10.64 -3.96 16.91
CA GLY A 36 -10.54 -4.82 18.09
C GLY A 36 -11.82 -4.81 18.93
N SER A 37 -11.76 -5.42 20.11
CA SER A 37 -12.90 -5.44 21.04
C SER A 37 -13.04 -4.12 21.81
N GLY A 38 -14.27 -3.64 21.98
CA GLY A 38 -14.57 -2.43 22.73
C GLY A 38 -13.96 -1.17 22.10
N SER A 39 -13.15 -0.44 22.87
CA SER A 39 -12.47 0.77 22.42
C SER A 39 -11.06 0.51 21.85
N ASN A 40 -10.66 -0.75 21.67
CA ASN A 40 -9.36 -1.10 21.08
C ASN A 40 -9.43 -1.01 19.56
N LYS A 41 -9.32 0.21 19.03
CA LYS A 41 -9.33 0.50 17.60
C LYS A 41 -8.05 1.23 17.21
N ALA A 42 -7.55 1.00 16.01
CA ALA A 42 -6.39 1.70 15.47
C ALA A 42 -6.60 2.09 14.01
N LEU A 43 -5.95 3.18 13.61
CA LEU A 43 -5.84 3.66 12.24
C LEU A 43 -4.36 3.72 11.89
N GLU A 44 -3.97 3.15 10.76
CA GLU A 44 -2.63 3.34 10.19
C GLU A 44 -2.67 4.43 9.12
N ILE A 45 -1.77 5.41 9.22
CA ILE A 45 -1.49 6.38 8.17
C ILE A 45 -0.16 5.99 7.54
N TYR A 46 -0.19 5.62 6.27
CA TYR A 46 1.02 5.29 5.52
C TYR A 46 1.53 6.49 4.75
N ASN A 47 2.84 6.74 4.85
CA ASN A 47 3.55 7.70 4.04
C ASN A 47 4.31 6.97 2.92
N PRO A 48 3.84 7.05 1.65
CA PRO A 48 4.52 6.42 0.52
C PRO A 48 5.74 7.21 0.00
N LEU A 49 6.04 8.38 0.58
CA LEU A 49 7.12 9.25 0.12
C LEU A 49 8.46 8.86 0.76
N ASP A 50 9.55 9.11 0.03
CA ASP A 50 10.93 8.93 0.51
C ASP A 50 11.41 10.07 1.43
N VAL A 51 10.48 10.87 1.94
CA VAL A 51 10.75 12.00 2.83
C VAL A 51 9.78 12.01 4.01
N SER A 52 10.21 12.55 5.14
CA SER A 52 9.33 12.77 6.29
C SER A 52 8.25 13.79 5.97
N VAL A 53 7.03 13.54 6.48
CA VAL A 53 5.90 14.46 6.40
C VAL A 53 5.59 14.98 7.80
N ASP A 54 5.46 16.29 7.95
CA ASP A 54 5.02 16.92 9.19
C ASP A 54 3.48 16.85 9.28
N LEU A 55 2.99 16.30 10.39
CA LEU A 55 1.56 16.11 10.64
C LEU A 55 0.97 17.20 11.56
N THR A 56 1.73 18.23 11.92
CA THR A 56 1.32 19.26 12.89
C THR A 56 -0.03 19.90 12.56
N ASP A 57 -0.31 20.13 11.28
CA ASP A 57 -1.56 20.75 10.81
C ASP A 57 -2.65 19.72 10.40
N TYR A 58 -2.39 18.42 10.56
CA TYR A 58 -3.34 17.37 10.22
C TYR A 58 -4.22 17.00 11.41
N VAL A 59 -5.51 16.75 11.13
CA VAL A 59 -6.52 16.35 12.12
C VAL A 59 -7.30 15.15 11.60
N VAL A 60 -7.52 14.14 12.44
CA VAL A 60 -8.32 12.96 12.09
C VAL A 60 -9.71 13.09 12.68
N TYR A 61 -10.69 13.37 11.83
CA TYR A 61 -12.09 13.41 12.24
C TYR A 61 -12.72 12.02 12.16
N ARG A 62 -13.22 11.52 13.29
CA ARG A 62 -13.93 10.24 13.35
C ARG A 62 -15.42 10.42 13.61
N PHE A 63 -16.24 9.83 12.74
CA PHE A 63 -17.70 9.82 12.83
C PHE A 63 -18.17 8.39 13.16
N ASN A 64 -18.64 8.18 14.38
CA ASN A 64 -19.05 6.86 14.86
C ASN A 64 -20.54 6.61 14.60
N GLY A 65 -20.89 5.40 14.15
CA GLY A 65 -22.29 4.93 14.11
C GLY A 65 -23.24 5.76 13.22
N GLY A 66 -22.72 6.41 12.18
CA GLY A 66 -23.52 7.27 11.30
C GLY A 66 -23.78 8.69 11.85
N ALA A 67 -23.04 9.11 12.87
CA ALA A 67 -23.10 10.48 13.37
C ALA A 67 -22.71 11.51 12.29
N THR A 68 -23.32 12.70 12.36
CA THR A 68 -23.01 13.84 11.47
C THR A 68 -22.02 14.83 12.09
N SER A 69 -21.57 14.56 13.31
CA SER A 69 -20.54 15.32 14.01
C SER A 69 -19.41 14.38 14.43
N ALA A 70 -18.17 14.87 14.38
CA ALA A 70 -17.02 14.12 14.85
C ALA A 70 -17.05 14.03 16.37
N SER A 71 -16.74 12.85 16.92
CA SER A 71 -16.63 12.67 18.38
C SER A 71 -15.23 13.02 18.90
N ASP A 72 -14.24 12.93 18.02
CA ASP A 72 -12.82 13.09 18.33
C ASP A 72 -12.14 13.79 17.14
N SER A 73 -11.18 14.66 17.44
CA SER A 73 -10.33 15.42 16.51
C SER A 73 -8.87 15.32 16.93
#